data_AF-A0A517QPT4-F1
#
_entry.id   AF-A0A517QPT4-F1
#
_cell.length_a   1.000
_cell.length_b   1.000
_cell.length_c   1.000
_cell.angle_alpha   90.00
_cell.angle_beta   90.00
_cell.angle_gamma   90.00
#
_symmetry.space_group_name_H-M   'P 1'
#
loop_
_entity.id
_entity.type
_entity.pdbx_description
1 polymer ?
#
loop_
_entity_poly.entity_id
_entity_poly.type
_entity_poly.pdbx_seq_one_letter_code
_entity_poly.pdbx_strand_id
1 'polypeptide(L)'
;MSFNQSAIAVEDRFYTTNLGDLLLLKALGFIEDHHARILDVAENHLKLRVGNTFLERFFYRCSKERPVEITLHIRQEIDDGDTTKEALRLPGIACSQVDVTIVPQSRSWKKSEFEQFSRRILWSLRQHFISP
;
A
#
# COMPACT_ATOMS: atom_id res chain seq x y z
N MET A 1 -15.00 13.65 16.31
CA MET A 1 -15.57 12.34 16.70
C MET A 1 -14.49 11.29 16.51
N SER A 2 -13.81 10.91 17.59
CA SER A 2 -12.72 9.93 17.56
C SER A 2 -13.33 8.54 17.68
N PHE A 3 -13.37 7.79 16.58
CA PHE A 3 -13.92 6.42 16.57
C PHE A 3 -12.81 5.43 16.95
N ASN A 4 -12.92 4.89 18.16
CA ASN A 4 -12.01 3.90 18.72
C ASN A 4 -11.93 2.65 17.82
N GLN A 5 -10.71 2.36 17.39
CA GLN A 5 -10.30 1.28 16.50
C GLN A 5 -10.22 -0.04 17.26
N SER A 6 -11.19 -0.93 17.02
CA SER A 6 -10.92 -2.36 16.96
C SER A 6 -11.07 -2.81 15.50
N ALA A 7 -10.46 -2.02 14.61
CA ALA A 7 -10.52 -2.24 13.18
C ALA A 7 -9.64 -3.44 12.84
N ILE A 8 -10.24 -4.46 12.21
CA ILE A 8 -9.51 -5.56 11.59
C ILE A 8 -8.55 -4.92 10.59
N ALA A 9 -7.26 -4.88 10.90
CA ALA A 9 -6.21 -4.37 10.02
C ALA A 9 -5.42 -5.55 9.45
N VAL A 10 -5.06 -5.45 8.18
CA VAL A 10 -4.10 -6.38 7.57
C VAL A 10 -2.80 -5.62 7.38
N GLU A 11 -1.74 -6.14 7.98
CA GLU A 11 -0.39 -5.63 7.87
C GLU A 11 0.44 -6.60 7.05
N ASP A 12 1.25 -6.06 6.14
CA ASP A 12 2.20 -6.84 5.35
C ASP A 12 3.46 -6.00 5.10
N ARG A 13 4.55 -6.68 4.74
CA ARG A 13 5.81 -6.04 4.40
C ARG A 13 6.44 -6.71 3.18
N PHE A 14 7.06 -5.91 2.33
CA PHE A 14 7.87 -6.40 1.23
C PHE A 14 9.04 -5.48 0.93
N TYR A 15 10.05 -6.03 0.25
CA TYR A 15 11.21 -5.28 -0.21
C TYR A 15 11.07 -5.00 -1.70
N THR A 16 11.47 -3.81 -2.11
CA THR A 16 11.46 -3.36 -3.49
C THR A 16 12.78 -2.66 -3.80
N THR A 17 13.20 -2.73 -5.06
CA THR A 17 14.33 -1.95 -5.55
C THR A 17 13.88 -0.51 -5.76
N ASN A 18 14.56 0.42 -5.09
CA ASN A 18 14.37 1.85 -5.28
C ASN A 18 15.42 2.35 -6.29
N LEU A 19 15.02 2.41 -7.56
CA LEU A 19 15.85 2.93 -8.63
C LEU A 19 15.51 4.41 -8.80
N GLY A 20 16.33 5.31 -8.24
CA GLY A 20 16.20 6.76 -8.41
C GLY A 20 14.94 7.41 -7.81
N ASP A 21 14.48 6.97 -6.64
CA ASP A 21 13.28 7.48 -5.94
C ASP A 21 11.95 7.33 -6.73
N LEU A 22 11.91 6.42 -7.69
CA LEU A 22 10.74 6.17 -8.55
C LEU A 22 9.66 5.29 -7.89
N LEU A 23 9.69 5.11 -6.57
CA LEU A 23 8.67 4.32 -5.86
C LEU A 23 7.27 4.91 -6.00
N LEU A 24 7.16 6.24 -6.06
CA LEU A 24 5.88 6.90 -6.35
C LEU A 24 5.38 6.59 -7.77
N LEU A 25 6.28 6.48 -8.76
CA LEU A 25 5.87 6.09 -10.12
C LEU A 25 5.36 4.65 -10.16
N LYS A 26 5.99 3.72 -9.43
CA LYS A 26 5.47 2.34 -9.29
C LYS A 26 4.07 2.32 -8.66
N ALA A 27 3.81 3.23 -7.70
CA ALA A 27 2.49 3.38 -7.10
C ALA A 27 1.45 3.94 -8.08
N LEU A 28 1.83 4.76 -9.07
CA LEU A 28 0.88 5.30 -10.06
C LEU A 28 0.20 4.19 -10.87
N GLY A 29 0.95 3.16 -11.30
CA GLY A 29 0.37 2.02 -12.01
C GLY A 29 -0.70 1.30 -11.17
N PHE A 30 -0.43 1.09 -9.89
CA PHE A 30 -1.41 0.54 -8.97
C PHE A 30 -2.64 1.46 -8.81
N ILE A 31 -2.42 2.77 -8.70
CA ILE A 31 -3.47 3.77 -8.54
C ILE A 31 -4.41 3.78 -9.75
N GLU A 32 -3.86 3.71 -10.96
CA GLU A 32 -4.64 3.66 -12.20
C GLU A 32 -5.46 2.37 -12.30
N ASP A 33 -4.83 1.22 -12.12
CA ASP A 33 -5.48 -0.10 -12.25
C ASP A 33 -6.59 -0.32 -11.22
N HIS A 34 -6.43 0.23 -10.02
CA HIS A 34 -7.40 0.05 -8.92
C HIS A 34 -8.33 1.24 -8.75
N HIS A 35 -8.25 2.25 -9.63
CA HIS A 35 -8.92 3.54 -9.48
C HIS A 35 -8.78 4.10 -8.06
N ALA A 36 -7.59 3.98 -7.48
CA ALA A 36 -7.33 4.39 -6.12
C ALA A 36 -7.34 5.93 -6.03
N ARG A 37 -7.82 6.46 -4.92
CA ARG A 37 -7.75 7.89 -4.62
C ARG A 37 -6.61 8.14 -3.66
N ILE A 38 -5.71 9.04 -4.04
CA ILE A 38 -4.66 9.52 -3.16
C ILE A 38 -5.30 10.38 -2.07
N LEU A 39 -5.04 10.03 -0.80
CA LEU A 39 -5.49 10.79 0.36
C LEU A 39 -4.37 11.68 0.91
N ASP A 40 -3.14 11.17 0.91
CA ASP A 40 -1.96 11.88 1.41
C ASP A 40 -0.69 11.33 0.76
N VAL A 41 0.30 12.19 0.51
CA VAL A 41 1.60 11.86 -0.10
C VAL A 41 2.69 12.63 0.61
N ALA A 42 3.69 11.90 1.09
CA ALA A 42 4.96 12.43 1.58
C ALA A 42 6.11 11.59 1.03
N GLU A 43 7.36 12.02 1.25
CA GLU A 43 8.56 11.36 0.71
C GLU A 43 8.63 9.86 1.05
N ASN A 44 8.28 9.51 2.29
CA ASN A 44 8.36 8.14 2.81
C ASN A 44 6.98 7.53 3.12
N HIS A 45 5.91 8.13 2.64
CA HIS A 45 4.56 7.75 3.01
C HIS A 45 3.55 8.01 1.88
N LEU A 46 2.71 7.03 1.60
CA LEU A 46 1.62 7.16 0.65
C LEU A 46 0.35 6.58 1.25
N LYS A 47 -0.69 7.42 1.35
CA LYS A 47 -2.02 6.99 1.81
C LYS A 47 -3.00 7.00 0.65
N LEU A 48 -3.61 5.85 0.40
CA LEU A 48 -4.54 5.62 -0.69
C LEU A 48 -5.89 5.13 -0.16
N ARG A 49 -6.93 5.35 -0.94
CA ARG A 49 -8.26 4.76 -0.74
C ARG A 49 -8.65 4.00 -1.99
N VAL A 50 -8.93 2.72 -1.86
CA VAL A 50 -9.47 1.90 -2.95
C VAL A 50 -10.96 1.68 -2.73
N GLY A 51 -11.75 1.79 -3.79
CA GLY A 51 -13.21 1.68 -3.75
C GLY A 51 -13.92 2.99 -3.43
N ASN A 52 -15.25 2.92 -3.42
CA ASN A 52 -16.12 4.09 -3.40
C ASN A 52 -16.93 4.17 -2.11
N THR A 53 -17.04 5.38 -1.54
CA THR A 53 -17.96 5.66 -0.44
C THR A 53 -19.41 5.55 -0.90
N PHE A 54 -20.34 5.41 0.06
CA PHE A 54 -21.75 5.26 -0.27
C PHE A 54 -22.31 6.46 -1.06
N LEU A 55 -21.90 7.68 -0.70
CA LEU A 55 -22.27 8.89 -1.41
C LEU A 55 -21.74 8.88 -2.85
N GLU A 56 -20.47 8.53 -3.04
CA GLU A 56 -19.87 8.47 -4.39
C GLU A 56 -20.57 7.46 -5.28
N ARG A 57 -20.98 6.30 -4.74
CA ARG A 57 -21.76 5.31 -5.50
C ARG A 57 -23.13 5.85 -5.94
N PHE A 58 -23.79 6.60 -5.05
CA PHE A 58 -25.11 7.14 -5.32
C PHE A 58 -25.07 8.22 -6.40
N PHE A 59 -24.09 9.13 -6.34
CA PHE A 59 -23.97 10.23 -7.30
C PHE A 59 -23.35 9.81 -8.64
N TYR A 60 -22.36 8.93 -8.64
CA TYR A 60 -21.55 8.63 -9.83
C TYR A 60 -21.82 7.26 -10.47
N ARG A 61 -22.79 6.48 -9.95
CA ARG A 61 -23.08 5.10 -10.39
C ARG A 61 -21.83 4.20 -10.48
N CYS A 62 -20.83 4.47 -9.64
CA CYS A 62 -19.56 3.76 -9.68
C CYS A 62 -19.66 2.33 -9.12
N SER A 63 -18.60 1.55 -9.36
CA SER A 63 -18.40 0.18 -8.85
C SER A 63 -18.78 0.02 -7.38
N LYS A 64 -19.40 -1.14 -7.05
CA LYS A 64 -19.88 -1.51 -5.71
C LYS A 64 -18.75 -1.88 -4.73
N GLU A 65 -17.49 -1.66 -5.07
CA GLU A 65 -16.34 -1.99 -4.22
C GLU A 65 -16.29 -1.15 -2.95
N ARG A 66 -16.31 -1.84 -1.80
CA ARG A 66 -16.36 -1.23 -0.46
C ARG A 66 -15.03 -0.51 -0.18
N PRO A 67 -15.06 0.69 0.41
CA PRO A 67 -13.86 1.48 0.58
C PRO A 67 -12.93 0.84 1.60
N VAL A 68 -11.65 0.76 1.24
CA VAL A 68 -10.53 0.43 2.13
C VAL A 68 -9.49 1.54 2.06
N GLU A 69 -8.86 1.82 3.19
CA GLU A 69 -7.68 2.69 3.25
C GLU A 69 -6.44 1.82 3.24
N ILE A 70 -5.46 2.21 2.43
CA ILE A 70 -4.16 1.55 2.29
C ILE A 70 -3.12 2.60 2.67
N THR A 71 -2.25 2.27 3.59
CA THR A 71 -1.13 3.12 3.98
C THR A 71 0.15 2.38 3.65
N LEU A 72 1.02 3.02 2.87
CA LEU A 72 2.34 2.53 2.53
C LEU A 72 3.37 3.40 3.25
N HIS A 73 4.24 2.78 4.02
CA HIS A 73 5.39 3.44 4.63
C HIS A 73 6.66 2.89 4.00
N ILE A 74 7.44 3.78 3.39
CA ILE A 74 8.68 3.44 2.72
C ILE A 74 9.81 3.73 3.71
N ARG A 75 10.56 2.68 4.06
CA ARG A 75 11.80 2.80 4.85
C ARG A 75 12.96 2.51 3.91
N GLN A 76 13.77 3.54 3.67
CA GLN A 76 15.06 3.36 3.03
C GLN A 76 16.01 2.77 4.08
N GLU A 77 16.61 1.61 3.80
CA GLU A 77 17.76 1.14 4.58
C GLU A 77 18.94 2.03 4.17
N ILE A 78 19.16 3.10 4.95
CA ILE A 78 20.36 3.91 4.85
C ILE A 78 21.50 3.05 5.39
N ASP A 79 22.54 2.88 4.58
CA ASP A 79 23.81 2.22 4.90
C ASP A 79 24.50 2.99 6.04
N ASP A 80 24.07 2.76 7.28
CA ASP A 80 24.80 3.17 8.46
C ASP A 80 25.91 2.13 8.65
N GLY A 81 27.15 2.59 8.40
CA GLY A 81 28.32 1.75 8.28
C GLY A 81 28.69 1.03 9.57
N ASP A 82 28.08 -0.13 9.82
CA ASP A 82 28.59 -1.09 10.79
C ASP A 82 28.46 -2.54 10.29
N THR A 83 29.62 -3.06 9.88
CA THR A 83 30.17 -4.40 10.08
C THR A 83 29.21 -5.60 10.25
N THR A 84 29.46 -6.67 9.46
CA THR A 84 28.89 -8.03 9.52
C THR A 84 27.51 -8.27 8.89
N LYS A 85 27.48 -8.34 7.55
CA LYS A 85 26.76 -9.39 6.77
C LYS A 85 27.12 -9.27 5.29
N GLU A 86 28.22 -9.90 4.93
CA GLU A 86 28.58 -10.21 3.55
C GLU A 86 27.60 -11.26 3.00
N ALA A 87 26.53 -10.82 2.34
CA ALA A 87 25.78 -11.65 1.42
C ALA A 87 25.18 -10.78 0.31
N LEU A 88 25.83 -10.79 -0.86
CA LEU A 88 25.37 -10.28 -2.15
C LEU A 88 24.97 -8.79 -2.20
N ARG A 89 25.97 -7.90 -2.08
CA ARG A 89 25.83 -6.48 -2.47
C ARG A 89 26.14 -6.32 -3.97
N LEU A 90 25.12 -6.16 -4.81
CA LEU A 90 25.27 -5.61 -6.16
C LEU A 90 25.46 -4.09 -6.04
N PRO A 91 26.55 -3.50 -6.56
CA PRO A 91 26.77 -2.05 -6.47
C PRO A 91 25.71 -1.33 -7.31
N GLY A 92 24.86 -0.53 -6.66
CA GLY A 92 23.91 0.38 -7.33
C GLY A 92 22.42 0.08 -7.16
N ILE A 93 22.02 -0.94 -6.38
CA ILE A 93 20.61 -1.23 -6.12
C ILE A 93 20.28 -0.92 -4.66
N ALA A 94 19.73 0.27 -4.40
CA ALA A 94 19.18 0.59 -3.08
C ALA A 94 17.89 -0.23 -2.87
N CYS A 95 17.90 -1.13 -1.89
CA CYS A 95 16.68 -1.82 -1.46
C CYS A 95 15.91 -0.91 -0.49
N SER A 96 14.60 -0.84 -0.65
CA SER A 96 13.70 -0.16 0.29
C SER A 96 12.67 -1.14 0.81
N GLN A 97 12.38 -1.06 2.11
CA GLN A 97 11.31 -1.80 2.73
C GLN A 97 10.02 -1.00 2.62
N VAL A 98 8.93 -1.64 2.21
CA VAL A 98 7.59 -1.06 2.17
C VAL A 98 6.73 -1.79 3.19
N ASP A 99 6.32 -1.09 4.23
CA ASP A 99 5.33 -1.56 5.19
C ASP A 99 3.94 -1.15 4.68
N VAL A 100 3.02 -2.09 4.62
CA VAL A 100 1.66 -1.90 4.13
C VAL A 100 0.66 -2.14 5.25
N THR A 101 -0.27 -1.20 5.42
CA THR A 101 -1.41 -1.36 6.34
C THR A 101 -2.71 -1.13 5.58
N ILE A 102 -3.60 -2.12 5.60
CA ILE A 102 -4.92 -2.05 4.98
C ILE A 102 -5.98 -2.05 6.07
N VAL A 103 -6.84 -1.04 6.06
CA VAL A 103 -7.89 -0.82 7.06
C VAL A 103 -9.25 -0.66 6.38
N PRO A 104 -10.32 -1.33 6.84
CA PRO A 104 -11.64 -1.14 6.28
C PRO A 104 -12.21 0.20 6.74
N GLN A 105 -12.72 1.01 5.80
CA GLN A 105 -13.39 2.27 6.16
C GLN A 105 -14.85 2.06 6.59
N SER A 106 -15.42 0.88 6.33
CA SER A 106 -16.82 0.56 6.62
C SER A 106 -16.96 -0.60 7.62
N ARG A 107 -17.98 -0.53 8.48
CA ARG A 107 -18.26 -1.58 9.48
C ARG A 107 -18.96 -2.83 8.91
N SER A 108 -19.33 -2.80 7.63
CA SER A 108 -20.11 -3.87 6.97
C SER A 108 -19.26 -4.97 6.35
N TRP A 109 -17.94 -4.97 6.61
CA TRP A 109 -17.05 -6.02 6.14
C TRP A 109 -17.21 -7.27 7.00
N LYS A 110 -17.44 -8.42 6.36
CA LYS A 110 -17.17 -9.70 7.02
C LYS A 110 -15.65 -9.93 7.05
N LYS A 111 -15.14 -10.49 8.14
CA LYS A 111 -13.70 -10.73 8.33
C LYS A 111 -13.07 -11.51 7.15
N SER A 112 -13.69 -12.61 6.73
CA SER A 112 -13.20 -13.42 5.61
C SER A 112 -13.22 -12.70 4.26
N GLU A 113 -14.28 -11.94 3.97
CA GLU A 113 -14.39 -11.12 2.75
C GLU A 113 -13.28 -10.06 2.71
N PHE A 114 -13.01 -9.42 3.86
CA PHE A 114 -11.98 -8.39 3.98
C PHE A 114 -10.57 -8.96 3.84
N GLU A 115 -10.28 -10.09 4.47
CA GLU A 115 -8.98 -10.75 4.35
C GLU A 115 -8.70 -11.20 2.91
N GLN A 116 -9.69 -11.78 2.22
CA GLN A 116 -9.53 -12.19 0.83
C GLN A 116 -9.31 -10.98 -0.10
N PHE A 117 -10.06 -9.90 0.11
CA PHE A 117 -9.88 -8.66 -0.65
C PHE A 117 -8.49 -8.06 -0.40
N SER A 118 -8.08 -7.98 0.87
CA SER A 118 -6.77 -7.44 1.26
C SER A 118 -5.63 -8.26 0.66
N ARG A 119 -5.73 -9.59 0.63
CA ARG A 119 -4.74 -10.45 -0.05
C ARG A 119 -4.63 -10.16 -1.54
N ARG A 120 -5.76 -9.92 -2.22
CA ARG A 120 -5.76 -9.57 -3.65
C ARG A 120 -5.06 -8.23 -3.91
N ILE A 121 -5.34 -7.24 -3.06
CA ILE A 121 -4.70 -5.93 -3.11
C ILE A 121 -3.20 -6.03 -2.84
N LEU A 122 -2.80 -6.75 -1.80
CA LEU A 122 -1.39 -6.98 -1.48
C LEU A 122 -0.64 -7.68 -2.62
N TRP A 123 -1.28 -8.67 -3.25
CA TRP A 123 -0.69 -9.36 -4.38
C TRP A 123 -0.48 -8.42 -5.57
N SER A 124 -1.46 -7.59 -5.90
CA SER A 124 -1.30 -6.57 -6.94
C SER A 124 -0.23 -5.54 -6.59
N LEU A 125 -0.21 -5.00 -5.36
CA LEU A 125 0.85 -4.09 -4.90
C LEU A 125 2.23 -4.72 -5.10
N ARG A 126 2.40 -5.98 -4.69
CA ARG A 126 3.66 -6.71 -4.90
C ARG A 126 4.02 -6.80 -6.38
N GLN A 127 3.06 -7.03 -7.28
CA GLN A 127 3.35 -7.04 -8.72
C GLN A 127 3.86 -5.69 -9.22
N HIS A 128 3.22 -4.58 -8.85
CA HIS A 128 3.66 -3.25 -9.30
C HIS A 128 5.01 -2.82 -8.70
N PHE A 129 5.32 -3.26 -7.48
CA PHE A 129 6.55 -2.87 -6.80
C PHE A 129 7.75 -3.81 -7.04
N ILE A 130 7.52 -5.10 -7.28
CA ILE A 130 8.57 -6.11 -7.49
C ILE A 130 8.90 -6.29 -8.98
N SER A 131 7.95 -6.02 -9.88
CA SER A 131 8.24 -6.05 -11.32
C SER A 131 9.29 -4.99 -11.68
N PRO A 132 10.30 -5.34 -12.51
CA PRO A 132 11.35 -4.42 -12.97
C PRO A 132 10.80 -3.28 -13.82
#